data_AF-A0AAT9FSV3-F1
#
_entry.id   AF-A0AAT9FSV3-F1
#
_cell.length_a   1.000
_cell.length_b   1.000
_cell.length_c   1.000
_cell.angle_alpha   90.00
_cell.angle_beta   90.00
_cell.angle_gamma   90.00
#
_symmetry.space_group_name_H-M   'P 1'
#
loop_
_entity.id
_entity.type
_entity.pdbx_description
1 polymer ?
#
loop_
_entity_poly.entity_id
_entity_poly.type
_entity_poly.pdbx_seq_one_letter_code
_entity_poly.pdbx_strand_id
1 'polypeptide(L)'
;MPPYHHPTMNTLVYLHSHAADHLHGLGNPQPVIAFIDQLERNPETVGDYRQPDPRGRMIEVKVIGRQAVLFFKDPFAGLVKILEIRNVEAI
;
A
#
# COMPACT_ATOMS: atom_id res chain seq x y z
N MET A 1 -28.95 -23.87 -11.77
CA MET A 1 -28.31 -22.57 -11.45
C MET A 1 -26.81 -22.73 -11.66
N PRO A 2 -26.18 -21.98 -12.57
CA PRO A 2 -24.72 -21.98 -12.68
C PRO A 2 -24.12 -21.28 -11.44
N PRO A 3 -22.92 -21.67 -10.99
CA PRO A 3 -22.25 -21.02 -9.87
C PRO A 3 -21.93 -19.56 -10.23
N TYR A 4 -22.24 -18.64 -9.32
CA TYR A 4 -21.77 -17.26 -9.40
C TYR A 4 -20.24 -17.27 -9.29
N HIS A 5 -19.55 -17.13 -10.41
CA HIS A 5 -18.14 -16.75 -10.40
C HIS A 5 -18.07 -15.32 -9.85
N HIS A 6 -17.66 -15.16 -8.59
CA HIS A 6 -17.17 -13.88 -8.14
C HIS A 6 -15.95 -13.54 -9.01
N PRO A 7 -15.95 -12.46 -9.79
CA PRO A 7 -14.70 -11.97 -10.34
C PRO A 7 -13.80 -11.70 -9.15
N THR A 8 -12.59 -12.28 -9.16
CA THR A 8 -11.51 -11.83 -8.28
C THR A 8 -11.22 -10.37 -8.65
N MET A 9 -11.96 -9.45 -8.04
CA MET A 9 -11.75 -8.02 -8.20
C MET A 9 -10.45 -7.70 -7.47
N ASN A 10 -9.33 -7.75 -8.19
CA ASN A 10 -8.09 -7.17 -7.69
C ASN A 10 -8.35 -5.69 -7.43
N THR A 11 -7.99 -5.25 -6.23
CA THR A 11 -8.03 -3.83 -5.87
C THR A 11 -6.92 -3.11 -6.62
N LEU A 12 -7.23 -1.95 -7.20
CA LEU A 12 -6.21 -1.14 -7.85
C LEU A 12 -5.31 -0.51 -6.79
N VAL A 13 -4.00 -0.70 -6.91
CA VAL A 13 -3.00 -0.03 -6.08
C VAL A 13 -2.31 1.05 -6.92
N TYR A 14 -2.48 2.31 -6.53
CA TYR A 14 -1.83 3.46 -7.16
C TYR A 14 -0.59 3.86 -6.39
N LEU A 15 0.53 4.05 -7.08
CA LEU A 15 1.75 4.60 -6.50
C LEU A 15 1.88 6.07 -6.85
N HIS A 16 2.07 6.92 -5.84
CA HIS A 16 2.55 8.28 -6.09
C HIS A 16 3.93 8.25 -6.76
N SER A 17 4.21 9.22 -7.63
CA SER A 17 5.46 9.25 -8.43
C SER A 17 6.72 9.11 -7.57
N HIS A 18 6.81 9.88 -6.48
CA HIS A 18 7.96 9.80 -5.58
C HIS A 18 8.07 8.45 -4.85
N ALA A 19 6.95 7.78 -4.55
CA ALA A 19 6.97 6.44 -4.00
C ALA A 19 7.46 5.43 -5.04
N ALA A 20 7.05 5.58 -6.31
CA ALA A 20 7.54 4.76 -7.41
C ALA A 20 9.06 4.98 -7.64
N ASP A 21 9.52 6.23 -7.64
CA ASP A 21 10.94 6.57 -7.75
C ASP A 21 11.75 5.94 -6.62
N HIS A 22 11.26 6.03 -5.38
CA HIS A 22 11.92 5.42 -4.22
C HIS A 22 11.94 3.90 -4.34
N LEU A 23 10.83 3.26 -4.74
CA LEU A 23 10.75 1.82 -4.98
C LEU A 23 11.77 1.37 -6.03
N HIS A 24 11.90 2.12 -7.13
CA HIS A 24 12.90 1.86 -8.18
C HIS A 24 14.35 2.01 -7.68
N GLY A 25 14.58 2.91 -6.72
CA GLY A 25 15.90 3.13 -6.11
C GLY A 25 16.29 2.13 -5.03
N LEU A 26 15.41 1.21 -4.63
CA LEU A 26 15.71 0.23 -3.58
C LEU A 26 16.72 -0.81 -4.07
N GLY A 27 17.74 -1.10 -3.26
CA GLY A 27 18.67 -2.20 -3.52
C GLY A 27 18.01 -3.59 -3.54
N ASN A 28 16.87 -3.74 -2.84
CA ASN A 28 16.02 -4.93 -2.92
C ASN A 28 14.53 -4.54 -2.82
N PRO A 29 13.82 -4.33 -3.95
CA PRO A 29 12.42 -3.91 -3.94
C PRO A 29 11.44 -5.06 -3.70
N GLN A 30 11.87 -6.33 -3.79
CA GLN A 30 10.99 -7.50 -3.78
C GLN A 30 10.05 -7.57 -2.56
N PRO A 31 10.50 -7.29 -1.32
CA PRO A 31 9.60 -7.31 -0.16
C PRO A 31 8.48 -6.26 -0.24
N VAL A 32 8.77 -5.09 -0.82
CA VAL A 32 7.79 -4.02 -0.97
C VAL A 32 6.82 -4.33 -2.11
N ILE A 33 7.31 -4.88 -3.22
CA ILE A 33 6.47 -5.36 -4.34
C ILE A 33 5.52 -6.46 -3.85
N ALA A 34 6.02 -7.46 -3.11
CA ALA A 34 5.20 -8.53 -2.57
C ALA A 34 4.08 -8.02 -1.64
N PHE A 35 4.34 -6.93 -0.91
CA PHE A 35 3.32 -6.27 -0.11
C PHE A 35 2.28 -5.51 -0.97
N ILE A 36 2.70 -4.85 -2.04
CA ILE A 36 1.79 -4.23 -3.02
C ILE A 36 0.89 -5.31 -3.65
N ASP A 37 1.45 -6.43 -4.08
CA ASP A 37 0.68 -7.57 -4.62
C ASP A 37 -0.29 -8.16 -3.58
N GLN A 38 0.06 -8.10 -2.30
CA GLN A 38 -0.84 -8.48 -1.22
C GLN A 38 -2.01 -7.50 -1.09
N LEU A 39 -1.76 -6.19 -1.21
CA LEU A 39 -2.81 -5.16 -1.19
C LEU A 39 -3.78 -5.30 -2.37
N GLU A 40 -3.27 -5.64 -3.56
CA GLU A 40 -4.12 -5.88 -4.74
C GLU A 40 -5.06 -7.06 -4.53
N ARG A 41 -4.59 -8.13 -3.87
CA ARG A 41 -5.38 -9.35 -3.61
C ARG A 41 -6.29 -9.23 -2.39
N ASN A 42 -5.89 -8.42 -1.40
CA ASN A 42 -6.62 -8.23 -0.16
C ASN A 42 -6.52 -6.77 0.32
N PRO A 43 -7.47 -5.91 -0.06
CA PRO A 43 -7.48 -4.51 0.36
C PRO A 43 -7.66 -4.32 1.87
N GLU A 44 -8.14 -5.34 2.59
CA GLU A 44 -8.28 -5.30 4.05
C GLU A 44 -6.94 -5.45 4.78
N THR A 45 -5.85 -5.78 4.08
CA THR A 45 -4.48 -5.83 4.63
C THR A 45 -4.13 -4.52 5.37
N VAL A 46 -3.85 -4.60 6.66
CA VAL A 46 -3.51 -3.44 7.51
C VAL A 46 -2.01 -3.22 7.63
N GLY A 47 -1.62 -2.00 8.01
CA GLY A 47 -0.25 -1.69 8.40
C GLY A 47 0.09 -2.22 9.79
N ASP A 48 1.31 -1.97 10.23
CA ASP A 48 1.75 -2.25 11.61
C ASP A 48 1.23 -1.19 12.59
N TYR A 49 1.02 0.05 12.12
CA TYR A 49 0.34 1.10 12.88
C TYR A 49 -0.35 2.11 11.97
N ARG A 50 -1.12 3.02 12.57
CA ARG A 50 -1.87 4.07 11.88
C ARG A 50 -1.49 5.43 12.41
N GLN A 51 -1.49 6.43 11.54
CA GLN A 51 -1.30 7.83 11.92
C GLN A 51 -2.27 8.73 11.14
N PRO A 52 -2.70 9.87 11.70
CA PRO A 52 -3.45 10.87 10.93
C PRO A 52 -2.52 11.60 9.98
N ASP A 53 -2.99 11.85 8.75
CA ASP A 53 -2.36 12.82 7.85
C ASP A 53 -2.77 14.26 8.23
N PRO A 54 -2.13 15.30 7.66
CA PRO A 54 -2.49 16.70 7.95
C PRO A 54 -3.94 17.10 7.60
N ARG A 55 -4.66 16.25 6.85
CA ARG A 55 -6.07 16.43 6.48
C ARG A 55 -7.01 15.61 7.38
N GLY A 56 -6.49 14.97 8.43
CA GLY A 56 -7.24 14.15 9.37
C GLY A 56 -7.60 12.75 8.86
N ARG A 57 -7.07 12.32 7.71
CA ARG A 57 -7.29 10.96 7.19
C ARG A 57 -6.37 9.99 7.90
N MET A 58 -6.89 8.84 8.31
CA MET A 58 -6.06 7.78 8.87
C MET A 58 -5.29 7.08 7.75
N ILE A 59 -3.96 7.14 7.81
CA ILE A 59 -3.05 6.43 6.93
C ILE A 59 -2.47 5.22 7.66
N GLU A 60 -2.34 4.11 6.94
CA GLU A 60 -1.71 2.89 7.41
C GLU A 60 -0.21 2.97 7.13
N VAL A 61 0.60 2.47 8.05
CA VAL A 61 2.06 2.39 7.88
C VAL A 61 2.50 0.95 8.03
N LYS A 62 3.11 0.39 6.98
CA LYS A 62 3.72 -0.94 7.00
C LYS A 62 5.23 -0.83 7.00
N VAL A 63 5.90 -1.46 7.96
CA VAL A 63 7.35 -1.56 8.03
C VAL A 63 7.79 -2.89 7.41
N ILE A 64 8.67 -2.80 6.41
CA ILE A 64 9.22 -3.93 5.67
C ILE A 64 10.74 -3.79 5.64
N GLY A 65 11.42 -4.49 6.55
CA GLY A 65 12.85 -4.31 6.76
C GLY A 65 13.16 -2.86 7.15
N ARG A 66 13.94 -2.17 6.30
CA ARG A 66 14.30 -0.75 6.50
C ARG A 66 13.33 0.23 5.83
N GLN A 67 12.24 -0.24 5.21
CA GLN A 67 11.31 0.64 4.50
C GLN A 67 10.01 0.78 5.28
N ALA A 68 9.50 2.00 5.40
CA ALA A 68 8.13 2.29 5.77
C ALA A 68 7.33 2.61 4.50
N VAL A 69 6.24 1.88 4.30
CA VAL A 69 5.26 2.09 3.24
C VAL A 69 4.03 2.74 3.87
N LEU A 70 3.76 4.00 3.50
CA LEU A 70 2.60 4.75 3.94
C LEU A 70 1.53 4.60 2.87
N PHE A 71 0.34 4.13 3.25
CA PHE A 71 -0.74 3.91 2.30
C PHE A 71 -2.11 4.31 2.86
N PHE A 72 -2.99 4.70 1.96
CA PHE A 72 -4.35 5.09 2.24
C PHE A 72 -5.31 4.21 1.45
N LYS A 73 -6.27 3.61 2.16
CA LYS A 73 -7.37 2.86 1.55
C LYS A 73 -8.50 3.83 1.31
N ASP A 74 -8.90 3.99 0.06
CA ASP A 74 -9.99 4.90 -0.30
C ASP A 74 -11.33 4.16 -0.19
N PRO A 75 -12.15 4.45 0.85
CA PRO A 75 -13.38 3.71 1.10
C PRO A 75 -14.48 4.01 0.07
N PHE A 76 -14.31 5.05 -0.75
CA PHE A 76 -15.29 5.46 -1.76
C PHE A 76 -14.90 5.02 -3.16
N ALA A 77 -13.59 4.95 -3.45
CA ALA A 77 -13.08 4.61 -4.77
C ALA A 77 -12.68 3.14 -4.95
N GLY A 78 -12.66 2.33 -3.88
CA GLY A 78 -12.31 0.90 -3.98
C GLY A 78 -10.88 0.68 -4.45
N LEU A 79 -9.94 1.52 -4.01
CA LEU A 79 -8.54 1.48 -4.39
C LEU A 79 -7.64 1.77 -3.18
N VAL A 80 -6.36 1.42 -3.31
CA VAL A 80 -5.32 1.75 -2.34
C VAL A 80 -4.32 2.71 -2.97
N LYS A 81 -3.96 3.77 -2.27
CA LYS A 81 -2.92 4.72 -2.68
C LYS A 81 -1.69 4.51 -1.81
N ILE A 82 -0.58 4.08 -2.41
CA ILE A 82 0.73 4.16 -1.78
C ILE A 82 1.15 5.62 -1.86
N LEU A 83 1.15 6.27 -0.69
CA LEU A 83 1.44 7.68 -0.56
C LEU A 83 2.94 7.91 -0.60
N GLU A 84 3.71 7.14 0.18
CA GLU A 84 5.15 7.34 0.37
C GLU A 84 5.83 6.00 0.66
N ILE A 85 7.07 5.83 0.19
CA ILE A 85 7.98 4.78 0.64
C ILE A 85 9.23 5.50 1.11
N ARG A 86 9.67 5.23 2.35
CA ARG A 86 10.84 5.90 2.94
C ARG A 86 11.64 4.97 3.83
N ASN A 87 12.90 5.32 4.10
CA ASN A 87 13.69 4.57 5.07
C ASN A 87 13.22 4.86 6.51
N VAL A 88 13.10 3.83 7.33
CA VAL A 88 12.71 3.96 8.76
C VAL A 88 13.75 4.71 9.58
N GLU A 89 15.02 4.70 9.18
CA GLU A 89 16.10 5.45 9.84
C GLU A 89 15.99 6.97 9.61
N ALA A 90 15.11 7.41 8.72
CA ALA A 90 14.85 8.82 8.43
C ALA A 90 13.58 9.37 9.14
N ILE A 91 13.03 8.63 10.10
CA ILE A 91 11.82 9.01 10.87
C ILE A 91 12.21 9.55 12.25
#